data_AF-A0A166KN66-F1
#
_entry.id   AF-A0A166KN66-F1
#
_cell.length_a   1.000
_cell.length_b   1.000
_cell.length_c   1.000
_cell.angle_alpha   90.00
_cell.angle_beta   90.00
_cell.angle_gamma   90.00
#
_symmetry.space_group_name_H-M   'P 1'
#
loop_
_entity.id
_entity.type
_entity.pdbx_description
1 polymer ?
#
loop_
_entity_poly.entity_id
_entity_poly.type
_entity_poly.pdbx_seq_one_letter_code
_entity_poly.pdbx_strand_id
1 'polypeptide(L)'
;MESELDTLHASTSTTTADLASEISRKLLNMDPLTAEREVIQLQIKETRNHISTLEARDALLREHHTASISNEDDPPQPHVRAALGHFFLELRADVDRMKGEVDVVKELTERLQEEREAVKGTFERQIMAFLESTKRWIDTLTEVVQTVQSLDEDERVAIRNTLAETKGEDVVKQFWEFCEANPRKAEDSIQA
;
A
#
# COMPACT_ATOMS: atom_id res chain seq x y z
N MET A 1 -15.96 46.95 39.10
CA MET A 1 -15.84 45.48 39.21
C MET A 1 -16.43 44.75 38.01
N GLU A 2 -17.43 45.28 37.30
CA GLU A 2 -17.95 44.63 36.06
C GLU A 2 -16.95 44.69 34.88
N SER A 3 -16.19 45.78 34.73
CA SER A 3 -15.24 45.97 33.61
C SER A 3 -14.00 45.06 33.63
N GLU A 4 -13.58 44.54 34.79
CA GLU A 4 -12.44 43.60 34.91
C GLU A 4 -12.88 42.16 34.64
N LEU A 5 -14.13 41.84 34.94
CA LEU A 5 -14.76 40.55 34.62
C LEU A 5 -15.01 40.40 33.12
N ASP A 6 -15.44 41.45 32.45
CA ASP A 6 -15.65 41.45 30.99
C ASP A 6 -14.33 41.34 30.20
N THR A 7 -13.24 41.94 30.72
CA THR A 7 -11.90 41.82 30.10
C THR A 7 -11.26 40.47 30.36
N LEU A 8 -11.49 39.85 31.53
CA LEU A 8 -11.09 38.45 31.76
C LEU A 8 -11.90 37.49 30.88
N HIS A 9 -13.22 37.64 30.81
CA HIS A 9 -14.07 36.79 29.95
C HIS A 9 -13.70 36.92 28.47
N ALA A 10 -13.43 38.13 27.98
CA ALA A 10 -12.98 38.35 26.61
C ALA A 10 -11.59 37.75 26.36
N SER A 11 -10.66 37.89 27.29
CA SER A 11 -9.30 37.34 27.14
C SER A 11 -9.29 35.81 27.10
N THR A 12 -10.06 35.16 27.99
CA THR A 12 -10.18 33.70 28.01
C THR A 12 -11.00 33.17 26.83
N SER A 13 -12.03 33.90 26.39
CA SER A 13 -12.81 33.52 25.20
C SER A 13 -11.97 33.59 23.91
N THR A 14 -11.02 34.53 23.83
CA THR A 14 -10.14 34.66 22.66
C THR A 14 -9.15 33.48 22.59
N THR A 15 -8.54 33.11 23.71
CA THR A 15 -7.63 31.95 23.77
C THR A 15 -8.35 30.62 23.53
N THR A 16 -9.60 30.46 23.98
CA THR A 16 -10.38 29.23 23.77
C THR A 16 -10.76 29.05 22.29
N ALA A 17 -11.18 30.14 21.62
CA ALA A 17 -11.51 30.13 20.19
C ALA A 17 -10.27 29.88 19.32
N ASP A 18 -9.11 30.43 19.72
CA ASP A 18 -7.83 30.20 19.07
C ASP A 18 -7.38 28.73 19.18
N LEU A 19 -7.52 28.12 20.37
CA LEU A 19 -7.22 26.70 20.60
C LEU A 19 -8.18 25.77 19.84
N ALA A 20 -9.49 26.06 19.82
CA ALA A 20 -10.46 25.31 19.04
C ALA A 20 -10.17 25.40 17.53
N SER A 21 -9.73 26.57 17.06
CA SER A 21 -9.30 26.79 15.69
C SER A 21 -8.00 26.03 15.37
N GLU A 22 -7.06 25.97 16.31
CA GLU A 22 -5.83 25.20 16.15
C GLU A 22 -6.11 23.69 16.06
N ILE A 23 -6.92 23.13 16.96
CA ILE A 23 -7.33 21.73 16.92
C ILE A 23 -8.03 21.43 15.59
N SER A 24 -8.96 22.29 15.18
CA SER A 24 -9.65 22.17 13.89
C SER A 24 -8.67 22.19 12.71
N ARG A 25 -7.66 23.06 12.73
CA ARG A 25 -6.62 23.14 11.70
C ARG A 25 -5.76 21.88 11.66
N LYS A 26 -5.34 21.35 12.81
CA LYS A 26 -4.56 20.09 12.87
C LYS A 26 -5.40 18.91 12.36
N LEU A 27 -6.69 18.86 12.69
CA LEU A 27 -7.61 17.86 12.15
C LEU A 27 -7.81 18.02 10.64
N LEU A 28 -7.90 19.24 10.11
CA LEU A 28 -7.99 19.48 8.66
C LEU A 28 -6.73 19.00 7.90
N ASN A 29 -5.57 18.97 8.55
CA ASN A 29 -4.35 18.42 7.94
C ASN A 29 -4.40 16.88 7.79
N MET A 30 -5.37 16.20 8.43
CA MET A 30 -5.56 14.76 8.32
C MET A 30 -6.26 14.34 7.02
N ASP A 31 -7.12 15.20 6.47
CA ASP A 31 -7.88 14.93 5.24
C ASP A 31 -6.97 14.60 4.04
N PRO A 32 -5.95 15.42 3.69
CA PRO A 32 -5.07 15.10 2.57
C PRO A 32 -4.23 13.84 2.83
N LEU A 33 -3.79 13.60 4.08
CA LEU A 33 -3.04 12.40 4.44
C LEU A 33 -3.89 11.12 4.34
N THR A 34 -5.18 11.23 4.69
CA THR A 34 -6.14 10.11 4.56
C THR A 34 -6.40 9.80 3.09
N ALA A 35 -6.62 10.82 2.27
CA ALA A 35 -6.81 10.65 0.82
C ALA A 35 -5.56 10.05 0.14
N GLU A 36 -4.36 10.54 0.48
CA GLU A 36 -3.09 9.99 -0.01
C GLU A 36 -2.95 8.51 0.37
N ARG A 37 -3.26 8.16 1.62
CA ARG A 37 -3.21 6.79 2.13
C ARG A 37 -4.17 5.86 1.37
N GLU A 38 -5.39 6.30 1.09
CA GLU A 38 -6.38 5.52 0.31
C GLU A 38 -5.91 5.27 -1.12
N VAL A 39 -5.32 6.28 -1.77
CA VAL A 39 -4.75 6.15 -3.12
C VAL A 39 -3.61 5.12 -3.13
N ILE A 40 -2.69 5.18 -2.16
CA ILE A 40 -1.58 4.23 -2.08
C ILE A 40 -2.11 2.81 -1.82
N GLN A 41 -3.16 2.64 -1.00
CA GLN A 41 -3.79 1.34 -0.79
C GLN A 41 -4.38 0.74 -2.06
N LEU A 42 -5.05 1.57 -2.88
CA LEU A 42 -5.56 1.16 -4.18
C LEU A 42 -4.42 0.70 -5.10
N GLN A 43 -3.34 1.47 -5.17
CA GLN A 43 -2.16 1.13 -5.98
C GLN A 43 -1.47 -0.16 -5.53
N ILE A 44 -1.37 -0.40 -4.21
CA ILE A 44 -0.85 -1.66 -3.65
C ILE A 44 -1.71 -2.85 -4.08
N LYS A 45 -3.05 -2.68 -4.05
CA LYS A 45 -4.00 -3.72 -4.47
C LYS A 45 -3.86 -4.03 -5.96
N GLU A 46 -3.77 -3.01 -6.80
CA GLU A 46 -3.56 -3.18 -8.25
C GLU A 46 -2.26 -3.91 -8.55
N THR A 47 -1.17 -3.51 -7.88
CA THR A 47 0.14 -4.14 -8.04
C THR A 47 0.11 -5.62 -7.62
N ARG A 48 -0.59 -5.96 -6.52
CA ARG A 48 -0.78 -7.37 -6.11
C ARG A 48 -1.52 -8.19 -7.16
N ASN A 49 -2.58 -7.64 -7.77
CA ASN A 49 -3.31 -8.32 -8.83
C ASN A 49 -2.42 -8.57 -10.06
N HIS A 50 -1.57 -7.59 -10.40
CA HIS A 50 -0.63 -7.72 -11.50
C HIS A 50 0.44 -8.78 -11.23
N ILE A 51 1.00 -8.84 -10.01
CA ILE A 51 1.91 -9.92 -9.57
C ILE A 51 1.25 -11.30 -9.74
N SER A 52 0.02 -11.47 -9.28
CA SER A 52 -0.70 -12.74 -9.42
C SER A 52 -0.90 -13.16 -10.89
N THR A 53 -1.13 -12.18 -11.77
CA THR A 53 -1.25 -12.43 -13.22
C THR A 53 0.08 -12.89 -13.83
N LEU A 54 1.20 -12.27 -13.40
CA LEU A 54 2.54 -12.68 -13.83
C LEU A 54 2.90 -14.08 -13.33
N GLU A 55 2.56 -14.43 -12.09
CA GLU A 55 2.77 -15.76 -11.52
C GLU A 55 2.00 -16.85 -12.29
N ALA A 56 0.76 -16.56 -12.70
CA ALA A 56 -0.02 -17.47 -13.56
C ALA A 56 0.63 -17.67 -14.95
N ARG A 57 1.20 -16.60 -15.54
CA ARG A 57 1.91 -16.67 -16.83
C ARG A 57 3.23 -17.44 -16.74
N ASP A 58 3.97 -17.26 -15.64
CA ASP A 58 5.20 -18.02 -15.34
C ASP A 58 4.92 -19.53 -15.21
N ALA A 59 3.84 -19.89 -14.51
CA ALA A 59 3.42 -21.29 -14.37
C ALA A 59 3.15 -21.97 -15.73
N LEU A 60 2.43 -21.29 -16.62
CA LEU A 60 2.14 -21.79 -17.98
C LEU A 60 3.42 -22.00 -18.81
N LEU A 61 4.39 -21.08 -18.73
CA LEU A 61 5.64 -21.19 -19.47
C LEU A 61 6.50 -22.37 -18.97
N ARG A 62 6.46 -22.68 -17.67
CA ARG A 62 7.17 -23.83 -17.09
C ARG A 62 6.59 -25.17 -17.53
N GLU A 63 5.26 -25.27 -17.64
CA GLU A 63 4.58 -26.50 -18.10
C GLU A 63 4.93 -26.86 -19.56
N HIS A 64 5.18 -25.86 -20.40
CA HIS A 64 5.58 -26.07 -21.81
C HIS A 64 7.03 -26.56 -21.99
N HIS A 65 7.88 -26.50 -20.96
CA HIS A 65 9.31 -26.85 -21.05
C HIS A 65 9.59 -28.35 -20.86
N THR A 66 8.58 -29.17 -20.50
CA THR A 66 8.76 -30.56 -20.01
C THR A 66 8.22 -31.68 -20.92
N ALA A 67 8.23 -31.52 -22.25
CA ALA A 67 7.88 -32.60 -23.17
C ALA A 67 9.13 -33.21 -23.82
N SER A 68 9.52 -34.43 -23.42
CA SER A 68 10.55 -35.25 -24.08
C SER A 68 10.00 -36.62 -24.45
N ILE A 69 10.25 -37.04 -25.69
CA ILE A 69 9.75 -38.27 -26.32
C ILE A 69 10.88 -39.31 -26.36
N SER A 70 10.60 -40.56 -25.95
CA SER A 70 11.48 -41.72 -26.08
C SER A 70 11.17 -42.54 -27.35
N ASN A 71 12.18 -43.09 -28.02
CA ASN A 71 12.02 -44.10 -29.07
C ASN A 71 12.94 -45.30 -28.82
N GLU A 72 12.43 -46.50 -29.08
CA GLU A 72 13.14 -47.79 -29.13
C GLU A 72 13.44 -48.20 -30.59
N ASP A 73 14.52 -48.96 -30.75
CA ASP A 73 15.20 -49.33 -32.00
C ASP A 73 14.72 -50.66 -32.62
N ASP A 74 14.63 -50.72 -33.96
CA ASP A 74 15.02 -51.90 -34.76
C ASP A 74 15.27 -51.53 -36.26
N PRO A 75 16.14 -52.23 -37.00
CA PRO A 75 16.77 -51.72 -38.22
C PRO A 75 15.97 -52.04 -39.52
N PRO A 76 15.97 -51.17 -40.56
CA PRO A 76 14.94 -51.33 -41.59
C PRO A 76 15.40 -51.53 -43.05
N GLN A 77 14.45 -52.02 -43.87
CA GLN A 77 14.55 -52.50 -45.26
C GLN A 77 14.59 -51.38 -46.35
N PRO A 78 14.77 -51.66 -47.67
CA PRO A 78 15.07 -50.63 -48.70
C PRO A 78 13.98 -49.56 -48.95
N HIS A 79 12.70 -49.90 -48.87
CA HIS A 79 11.60 -48.93 -48.89
C HIS A 79 11.63 -48.03 -47.64
N VAL A 80 12.18 -48.54 -46.56
CA VAL A 80 12.45 -47.78 -45.35
C VAL A 80 13.62 -46.84 -45.52
N ARG A 81 14.54 -47.05 -46.47
CA ARG A 81 15.61 -46.07 -46.77
C ARG A 81 15.04 -44.77 -47.38
N ALA A 82 14.04 -44.88 -48.25
CA ALA A 82 13.34 -43.72 -48.80
C ALA A 82 12.44 -43.05 -47.74
N ALA A 83 11.72 -43.85 -46.94
CA ALA A 83 10.94 -43.35 -45.82
C ALA A 83 11.82 -42.69 -44.73
N LEU A 84 13.01 -43.24 -44.45
CA LEU A 84 14.03 -42.67 -43.57
C LEU A 84 14.55 -41.35 -44.13
N GLY A 85 14.79 -41.25 -45.44
CA GLY A 85 15.21 -40.01 -46.09
C GLY A 85 14.19 -38.87 -45.90
N HIS A 86 12.90 -39.17 -46.10
CA HIS A 86 11.82 -38.23 -45.82
C HIS A 86 11.70 -37.92 -44.32
N PHE A 87 11.75 -38.94 -43.47
CA PHE A 87 11.73 -38.80 -42.02
C PHE A 87 12.87 -37.92 -41.50
N PHE A 88 14.10 -38.06 -42.01
CA PHE A 88 15.22 -37.21 -41.58
C PHE A 88 15.09 -35.75 -42.05
N LEU A 89 14.45 -35.51 -43.20
CA LEU A 89 14.16 -34.16 -43.68
C LEU A 89 13.06 -33.49 -42.84
N GLU A 90 11.99 -34.24 -42.53
CA GLU A 90 10.92 -33.80 -41.63
C GLU A 90 11.45 -33.57 -40.21
N LEU A 91 12.23 -34.51 -39.67
CA LEU A 91 12.88 -34.39 -38.36
C LEU A 91 13.81 -33.18 -38.30
N ARG A 92 14.56 -32.89 -39.38
CA ARG A 92 15.41 -31.70 -39.43
C ARG A 92 14.59 -30.42 -39.44
N ALA A 93 13.52 -30.37 -40.24
CA ALA A 93 12.61 -29.23 -40.26
C ALA A 93 11.93 -29.02 -38.90
N ASP A 94 11.53 -30.09 -38.22
CA ASP A 94 10.95 -30.06 -36.88
C ASP A 94 11.99 -29.63 -35.84
N VAL A 95 13.24 -30.10 -35.92
CA VAL A 95 14.33 -29.65 -35.03
C VAL A 95 14.62 -28.16 -35.22
N ASP A 96 14.65 -27.68 -36.45
CA ASP A 96 14.88 -26.25 -36.73
C ASP A 96 13.67 -25.40 -36.29
N ARG A 97 12.43 -25.91 -36.42
CA ARG A 97 11.23 -25.28 -35.84
C ARG A 97 11.30 -25.23 -34.31
N MET A 98 11.59 -26.35 -33.66
CA MET A 98 11.69 -26.44 -32.20
C MET A 98 12.79 -25.53 -31.65
N LYS A 99 13.93 -25.38 -32.34
CA LYS A 99 14.95 -24.40 -31.95
C LYS A 99 14.41 -22.98 -31.98
N GLY A 100 13.67 -22.61 -33.03
CA GLY A 100 13.00 -21.30 -33.11
C GLY A 100 11.99 -21.09 -31.99
N GLU A 101 11.18 -22.10 -31.68
CA GLU A 101 10.23 -22.06 -30.56
C GLU A 101 10.94 -21.91 -29.21
N VAL A 102 12.06 -22.63 -28.99
CA VAL A 102 12.88 -22.51 -27.77
C VAL A 102 13.48 -21.12 -27.63
N ASP A 103 13.97 -20.51 -28.72
CA ASP A 103 14.53 -19.16 -28.66
C ASP A 103 13.46 -18.10 -28.38
N VAL A 104 12.25 -18.25 -28.92
CA VAL A 104 11.10 -17.41 -28.56
C VAL A 104 10.73 -17.56 -27.08
N VAL A 105 10.72 -18.79 -26.55
CA VAL A 105 10.42 -19.05 -25.12
C VAL A 105 11.48 -18.42 -24.21
N LYS A 106 12.77 -18.46 -24.59
CA LYS A 106 13.84 -17.78 -23.84
C LYS A 106 13.61 -16.27 -23.80
N GLU A 107 13.34 -15.65 -24.94
CA GLU A 107 13.06 -14.22 -25.02
C GLU A 107 11.84 -13.84 -24.15
N LEU A 108 10.77 -14.63 -24.20
CA LEU A 108 9.59 -14.42 -23.36
C LEU A 108 9.89 -14.56 -21.87
N THR A 109 10.78 -15.48 -21.50
CA THR A 109 11.21 -15.68 -20.10
C THR A 109 12.06 -14.52 -19.60
N GLU A 110 12.99 -14.02 -20.42
CA GLU A 110 13.79 -12.83 -20.11
C GLU A 110 12.90 -11.60 -19.90
N ARG A 111 11.97 -11.34 -20.82
CA ARG A 111 10.99 -10.23 -20.69
C ARG A 111 10.12 -10.36 -19.45
N LEU A 112 9.65 -11.57 -19.13
CA LEU A 112 8.84 -11.82 -17.94
C LEU A 112 9.65 -11.55 -16.66
N GLN A 113 10.93 -11.90 -16.64
CA GLN A 113 11.83 -11.65 -15.52
C GLN A 113 12.07 -10.15 -15.32
N GLU A 114 12.26 -9.39 -16.40
CA GLU A 114 12.36 -7.93 -16.35
C GLU A 114 11.08 -7.27 -15.82
N GLU A 115 9.91 -7.70 -16.33
CA GLU A 115 8.60 -7.25 -15.84
C GLU A 115 8.45 -7.54 -14.34
N ARG A 116 8.84 -8.73 -13.89
CA ARG A 116 8.77 -9.13 -12.48
C ARG A 116 9.61 -8.23 -11.57
N GLU A 117 10.86 -7.95 -11.94
CA GLU A 117 11.73 -7.07 -11.14
C GLU A 117 11.21 -5.62 -11.14
N ALA A 118 10.69 -5.13 -12.27
CA ALA A 118 10.10 -3.79 -12.35
C ALA A 118 8.85 -3.64 -11.44
N VAL A 119 7.99 -4.66 -11.43
CA VAL A 119 6.78 -4.70 -10.59
C VAL A 119 7.15 -4.80 -9.12
N LYS A 120 8.12 -5.65 -8.77
CA LYS A 120 8.65 -5.76 -7.40
C LYS A 120 9.21 -4.43 -6.90
N GLY A 121 10.05 -3.75 -7.70
CA GLY A 121 10.60 -2.44 -7.34
C GLY A 121 9.53 -1.34 -7.22
N THR A 122 8.41 -1.46 -7.95
CA THR A 122 7.26 -0.55 -7.79
C THR A 122 6.48 -0.83 -6.51
N PHE A 123 6.26 -2.11 -6.20
CA PHE A 123 5.59 -2.54 -4.98
C PHE A 123 6.35 -2.11 -3.72
N GLU A 124 7.67 -2.30 -3.68
CA GLU A 124 8.53 -1.88 -2.56
C GLU A 124 8.46 -0.37 -2.34
N ARG A 125 8.49 0.43 -3.41
CA ARG A 125 8.33 1.90 -3.33
C ARG A 125 6.96 2.30 -2.79
N GLN A 126 5.89 1.65 -3.24
CA GLN A 126 4.53 1.92 -2.73
C GLN A 126 4.38 1.55 -1.25
N ILE A 127 4.99 0.46 -0.79
CA ILE A 127 5.01 0.10 0.63
C ILE A 127 5.72 1.17 1.45
N MET A 128 6.90 1.63 1.00
CA MET A 128 7.64 2.66 1.72
C MET A 128 6.84 3.97 1.80
N ALA A 129 6.21 4.38 0.71
CA ALA A 129 5.33 5.55 0.69
C ALA A 129 4.11 5.38 1.62
N PHE A 130 3.50 4.18 1.64
CA PHE A 130 2.39 3.87 2.54
C PHE A 130 2.79 3.97 4.02
N LEU A 131 3.95 3.41 4.37
CA LEU A 131 4.48 3.45 5.73
C LEU A 131 4.80 4.88 6.16
N GLU A 132 5.40 5.68 5.26
CA GLU A 132 5.72 7.08 5.54
C GLU A 132 4.45 7.93 5.71
N SER A 133 3.47 7.79 4.81
CA SER A 133 2.16 8.47 4.92
C SER A 133 1.44 8.06 6.20
N THR A 134 1.42 6.76 6.53
CA THR A 134 0.82 6.25 7.77
C THR A 134 1.53 6.80 9.00
N LYS A 135 2.86 6.91 8.98
CA LYS A 135 3.62 7.52 10.08
C LYS A 135 3.23 8.98 10.29
N ARG A 136 3.21 9.78 9.21
CA ARG A 136 2.80 11.20 9.29
C ARG A 136 1.38 11.37 9.82
N TRP A 137 0.47 10.48 9.41
CA TRP A 137 -0.91 10.43 9.88
C TRP A 137 -0.99 10.13 11.39
N ILE A 138 -0.22 9.14 11.87
CA ILE A 138 -0.10 8.81 13.31
C ILE A 138 0.53 9.95 14.10
N ASP A 139 1.60 10.57 13.59
CA ASP A 139 2.30 11.66 14.25
C ASP A 139 1.36 12.87 14.44
N THR A 140 0.59 13.21 13.39
CA THR A 140 -0.40 14.30 13.44
C THR A 140 -1.53 14.01 14.44
N LEU A 141 -2.05 12.77 14.47
CA LEU A 141 -3.03 12.39 15.50
C LEU A 141 -2.47 12.45 16.90
N THR A 142 -1.23 12.00 17.07
CA THR A 142 -0.54 12.02 18.36
C THR A 142 -0.41 13.46 18.85
N GLU A 143 -0.04 14.39 17.96
CA GLU A 143 0.03 15.82 18.28
C GLU A 143 -1.33 16.40 18.69
N VAL A 144 -2.40 16.04 17.98
CA VAL A 144 -3.78 16.47 18.33
C VAL A 144 -4.18 15.95 19.71
N VAL A 145 -3.99 14.65 19.97
CA VAL A 145 -4.32 14.01 21.24
C VAL A 145 -3.50 14.63 22.38
N GLN A 146 -2.20 14.86 22.18
CA GLN A 146 -1.34 15.51 23.17
C GLN A 146 -1.77 16.94 23.45
N THR A 147 -2.21 17.68 22.42
CA THR A 147 -2.74 19.04 22.58
C THR A 147 -3.97 18.99 23.49
N VAL A 148 -4.94 18.12 23.19
CA VAL A 148 -6.17 17.97 24.01
C VAL A 148 -5.86 17.56 25.45
N GLN A 149 -4.91 16.64 25.66
CA GLN A 149 -4.55 16.15 26.99
C GLN A 149 -3.72 17.13 27.81
N SER A 150 -3.09 18.12 27.17
CA SER A 150 -2.36 19.18 27.87
C SER A 150 -3.25 20.28 28.45
N LEU A 151 -4.53 20.29 28.07
CA LEU A 151 -5.50 21.28 28.52
C LEU A 151 -6.10 20.92 29.88
N ASP A 152 -6.39 21.95 30.67
CA ASP A 152 -7.12 21.79 31.92
C ASP A 152 -8.58 21.37 31.66
N GLU A 153 -9.24 20.82 32.68
CA GLU A 153 -10.60 20.28 32.53
C GLU A 153 -11.61 21.36 32.07
N ASP A 154 -11.50 22.56 32.62
CA ASP A 154 -12.36 23.70 32.26
C ASP A 154 -12.14 24.15 30.80
N GLU A 155 -10.89 24.11 30.32
CA GLU A 155 -10.54 24.43 28.93
C GLU A 155 -11.05 23.34 27.97
N ARG A 156 -10.95 22.06 28.36
CA ARG A 156 -11.47 20.94 27.57
C ARG A 156 -12.98 21.03 27.40
N VAL A 157 -13.72 21.34 28.47
CA VAL A 157 -15.18 21.52 28.42
C VAL A 157 -15.54 22.72 27.53
N ALA A 158 -14.84 23.84 27.67
CA ALA A 158 -15.10 25.03 26.86
C ALA A 158 -14.86 24.79 25.37
N ILE A 159 -13.72 24.18 25.00
CA ILE A 159 -13.39 23.84 23.62
C ILE A 159 -14.36 22.79 23.05
N ARG A 160 -14.73 21.78 23.84
CA ARG A 160 -15.71 20.77 23.43
C ARG A 160 -17.04 21.42 23.05
N ASN A 161 -17.53 22.37 23.84
CA ASN A 161 -18.76 23.08 23.56
C ASN A 161 -18.65 23.92 22.28
N THR A 162 -17.55 24.67 22.12
CA THR A 162 -17.30 25.47 20.90
C THR A 162 -17.19 24.60 19.64
N LEU A 163 -16.57 23.43 19.73
CA LEU A 163 -16.49 22.50 18.60
C LEU A 163 -17.85 21.85 18.33
N ALA A 164 -18.64 21.52 19.36
CA ALA A 164 -19.94 20.89 19.19
C ALA A 164 -20.91 21.82 18.45
N GLU A 165 -20.86 23.12 18.74
CA GLU A 165 -21.62 24.16 18.04
C GLU A 165 -21.27 24.29 16.56
N THR A 166 -20.01 24.02 16.19
CA THR A 166 -19.51 24.22 14.82
C THR A 166 -19.45 22.96 13.97
N LYS A 167 -19.30 21.78 14.58
CA LYS A 167 -19.08 20.49 13.88
C LYS A 167 -20.14 19.44 14.18
N GLY A 168 -21.03 19.69 15.14
CA GLY A 168 -22.05 18.76 15.60
C GLY A 168 -21.57 17.89 16.76
N GLU A 169 -22.50 17.64 17.69
CA GLU A 169 -22.20 17.03 18.99
C GLU A 169 -21.72 15.57 18.88
N ASP A 170 -22.27 14.79 17.94
CA ASP A 170 -21.88 13.39 17.73
C ASP A 170 -20.42 13.25 17.26
N VAL A 171 -19.97 14.13 16.37
CA VAL A 171 -18.59 14.12 15.81
C VAL A 171 -17.59 14.48 16.91
N VAL A 172 -17.91 15.51 17.69
CA VAL A 172 -17.04 15.97 18.78
C VAL A 172 -16.98 14.94 19.90
N LYS A 173 -18.10 14.30 20.22
CA LYS A 173 -18.14 13.19 21.18
C LYS A 173 -17.22 12.05 20.76
N GLN A 174 -17.29 11.60 19.51
CA GLN A 174 -16.40 10.54 19.00
C GLN A 174 -14.92 10.95 19.04
N PHE A 175 -14.61 12.21 18.70
CA PHE A 175 -13.24 12.71 18.77
C PHE A 175 -12.71 12.77 20.21
N TRP A 176 -13.54 13.16 21.17
CA TRP A 176 -13.16 13.15 22.60
C TRP A 176 -13.01 11.73 23.14
N GLU A 177 -13.94 10.82 22.83
CA GLU A 177 -13.82 9.39 23.18
C GLU A 177 -12.52 8.78 22.63
N PHE A 178 -12.13 9.18 21.41
CA PHE A 178 -10.85 8.78 20.83
C PHE A 178 -9.65 9.34 21.60
N CYS A 179 -9.66 10.62 21.97
CA CYS A 179 -8.57 11.25 22.73
C CYS A 179 -8.42 10.65 24.14
N GLU A 180 -9.53 10.27 24.78
CA GLU A 180 -9.56 9.62 26.10
C GLU A 180 -9.10 8.16 26.04
N ALA A 181 -9.47 7.42 24.99
CA ALA A 181 -9.07 6.04 24.78
C ALA A 181 -7.58 5.90 24.41
N ASN A 182 -6.92 6.99 24.00
CA ASN A 182 -5.51 7.02 23.64
C ASN A 182 -4.75 7.97 24.59
N PRO A 183 -4.68 7.69 25.91
CA PRO A 183 -3.91 8.50 26.83
C PRO A 183 -2.46 8.58 26.36
N ARG A 184 -1.80 9.72 26.60
CA ARG A 184 -0.34 9.87 26.48
C ARG A 184 0.26 8.58 27.01
N LYS A 185 0.99 7.85 26.15
CA LYS A 185 1.98 6.91 26.66
C LYS A 185 2.91 7.79 27.47
N ALA A 186 2.75 7.76 28.79
CA ALA A 186 3.70 8.36 29.69
C ALA A 186 5.08 7.89 29.23
N GLU A 187 6.05 8.78 29.34
CA GLU A 187 7.47 8.50 29.17
C GLU A 187 7.96 7.49 30.24
N ASP A 188 7.31 6.33 30.36
CA ASP A 188 7.70 5.22 31.24
C ASP A 188 8.81 4.39 30.58
N SER A 189 9.83 5.08 30.07
CA SER A 189 11.14 4.50 29.80
C SER A 189 12.26 5.54 30.03
N ILE A 190 12.07 6.42 31.01
CA ILE A 190 13.19 7.04 31.72
C ILE A 190 13.21 6.37 33.09
N GLN A 191 14.12 5.40 33.24
CA GLN A 191 14.35 4.50 34.41
C GLN A 191 13.73 3.10 34.31
N ALA A 192 14.40 2.21 33.57
CA ALA A 192 14.65 0.82 33.99
C ALA A 192 16.03 0.38 33.47
#